data_AF-A0A5D2X7W0-F1
#
_entry.id   AF-A0A5D2X7W0-F1
#
_cell.length_a   1.000
_cell.length_b   1.000
_cell.length_c   1.000
_cell.angle_alpha   90.00
_cell.angle_beta   90.00
_cell.angle_gamma   90.00
#
_symmetry.space_group_name_H-M   'P 1'
#
loop_
_entity.id
_entity.type
_entity.pdbx_description
1 polymer ?
#
loop_
_entity_poly.entity_id
_entity_poly.type
_entity_poly.pdbx_seq_one_letter_code
_entity_poly.pdbx_strand_id
1 'polypeptide(L)'
;MQLVFFTMSIALIVILVLPFVSSSQQHVESINGSNTNDKDNIPKVSHKLMFEIILHGIILWASMGFLVPVGILAIRMSNKEEECGTRHQVLFYVHAVSQILSVLLVTIGAIMSIKNFNNSFNNHHQRLGVALYGIIWLQALTGALRSCRGSKRRSAWFIAHWLLGTAMCILGVINIYTGLGALHEKTSASTKLWTIILTAEICLIIFIYLFQDKWSYLQSQKQPSFVRREPVRPYPFRTREYGRGINY
;
A
#
# COMPACT_ATOMS: atom_id res chain seq x y z
N MET A 1 -15.30 0.48 13.63
CA MET A 1 -16.07 1.22 12.59
C MET A 1 -16.00 2.71 12.87
N GLN A 2 -16.48 3.20 14.02
CA GLN A 2 -16.52 4.63 14.35
C GLN A 2 -15.17 5.36 14.26
N LEU A 3 -14.07 4.78 14.72
CA LEU A 3 -12.75 5.42 14.67
C LEU A 3 -12.16 5.51 13.25
N VAL A 4 -12.40 4.50 12.40
CA VAL A 4 -11.99 4.51 10.98
C VAL A 4 -12.81 5.53 10.20
N PHE A 5 -14.10 5.67 10.52
CA PHE A 5 -14.89 6.78 9.99
C PHE A 5 -14.36 8.13 10.48
N PHE A 6 -13.95 8.24 11.75
CA PHE A 6 -13.38 9.48 12.29
C PHE A 6 -12.05 9.87 11.63
N THR A 7 -11.14 8.93 11.41
CA THR A 7 -9.86 9.20 10.73
C THR A 7 -10.04 9.49 9.24
N MET A 8 -11.00 8.83 8.58
CA MET A 8 -11.38 9.14 7.19
C MET A 8 -12.07 10.50 7.09
N SER A 9 -12.90 10.89 8.07
CA SER A 9 -13.49 12.23 8.15
C SER A 9 -12.42 13.29 8.36
N ILE A 10 -11.39 13.03 9.17
CA ILE A 10 -10.25 13.95 9.32
C ILE A 10 -9.48 14.07 7.99
N ALA A 11 -9.24 12.98 7.28
CA ALA A 11 -8.61 13.03 5.95
C ALA A 11 -9.49 13.78 4.93
N LEU A 12 -10.81 13.58 4.96
CA LEU A 12 -11.78 14.31 4.14
C LEU A 12 -11.78 15.81 4.47
N ILE A 13 -11.72 16.16 5.75
CA ILE A 13 -11.62 17.54 6.24
C ILE A 13 -10.31 18.17 5.78
N VAL A 14 -9.18 17.46 5.83
CA VAL A 14 -7.89 17.96 5.30
C VAL A 14 -8.00 18.25 3.79
N ILE A 15 -8.64 17.37 3.01
CA ILE A 15 -8.90 17.56 1.56
C ILE A 15 -9.85 18.73 1.29
N LEU A 16 -10.88 18.93 2.13
CA LEU A 16 -11.86 20.01 2.02
C LEU A 16 -11.31 21.38 2.49
N VAL A 17 -10.34 21.40 3.42
CA VAL A 17 -9.72 22.62 3.93
C VAL A 17 -8.52 23.07 3.07
N LEU A 18 -7.93 22.16 2.28
CA LEU A 18 -6.87 22.44 1.31
C LEU A 18 -7.16 23.56 0.29
N PRO A 19 -8.37 23.70 -0.31
CA PRO A 19 -8.68 24.85 -1.19
C PRO A 19 -8.75 26.20 -0.46
N PHE A 20 -8.75 26.25 0.87
CA PHE A 20 -8.79 27.51 1.63
C PHE A 20 -7.39 28.09 1.94
N VAL A 21 -6.32 27.37 1.59
CA VAL A 21 -4.94 27.87 1.66
C VAL A 21 -4.42 28.11 0.24
N SER A 22 -4.86 29.22 -0.33
CA SER A 22 -4.22 29.97 -1.43
C SER A 22 -4.50 31.43 -1.09
N SER A 23 -3.56 32.36 -1.00
CA SER A 23 -2.45 32.63 -1.90
C SER A 23 -1.54 33.67 -1.23
N SER A 24 -0.22 33.48 -1.25
CA SER A 24 0.70 34.60 -1.44
C SER A 24 1.53 34.25 -2.67
N GLN A 25 1.05 34.73 -3.81
CA GLN A 25 1.63 34.53 -5.12
C GLN A 25 2.79 35.52 -5.26
N GLN A 26 4.02 35.05 -5.01
CA GLN A 26 5.19 35.81 -5.42
C GLN A 26 5.45 35.52 -6.91
N HIS A 27 4.90 36.40 -7.74
CA HIS A 27 5.18 36.52 -9.16
C HIS A 27 6.68 36.76 -9.34
N VAL A 28 7.41 35.78 -9.88
CA VAL A 28 8.77 35.99 -10.37
C VAL A 28 8.66 36.31 -11.84
N GLU A 29 8.79 37.59 -12.16
CA GLU A 29 8.97 38.08 -13.52
C GLU A 29 10.20 37.43 -14.14
N SER A 30 10.03 36.84 -15.33
CA SER A 30 11.15 36.50 -16.19
C SER A 30 11.74 37.78 -16.77
N ILE A 31 12.94 38.16 -16.32
CA ILE A 31 13.71 39.23 -16.95
C ILE A 31 14.19 38.72 -18.32
N ASN A 32 13.67 39.34 -19.38
CA ASN A 32 14.21 39.30 -20.73
C ASN A 32 15.49 40.14 -20.78
N GLY A 33 16.60 39.57 -21.27
CA GLY A 33 17.86 40.30 -21.41
C GLY A 33 18.95 39.57 -22.21
N SER A 34 18.87 39.71 -23.54
CA SER A 34 19.97 39.90 -24.50
C SER A 34 21.27 39.04 -24.48
N ASN A 35 21.48 38.35 -25.62
CA ASN A 35 22.72 38.06 -26.35
C ASN A 35 23.91 37.36 -25.64
N THR A 36 24.21 36.12 -26.07
CA THR A 36 25.39 35.76 -26.90
C THR A 36 25.50 34.25 -27.15
N ASN A 37 25.80 33.92 -28.41
CA ASN A 37 26.56 32.79 -28.94
C ASN A 37 26.22 31.32 -28.57
N ASP A 38 25.81 30.63 -29.63
CA ASP A 38 25.60 29.20 -29.81
C ASP A 38 26.83 28.32 -29.46
N LYS A 39 26.64 27.40 -28.50
CA LYS A 39 27.00 25.96 -28.53
C LYS A 39 26.75 25.36 -27.13
N ASP A 40 25.96 24.29 -27.09
CA ASP A 40 25.51 23.51 -25.91
C ASP A 40 24.26 24.04 -25.17
N ASN A 41 23.15 24.17 -25.90
CA ASN A 41 21.83 24.37 -25.30
C ASN A 41 21.28 23.07 -24.68
N ILE A 42 21.95 22.51 -23.68
CA ILE A 42 21.27 21.63 -22.73
C ILE A 42 20.47 22.55 -21.80
N PRO A 43 19.13 22.45 -21.74
CA PRO A 43 18.35 23.23 -20.79
C PRO A 43 18.79 22.89 -19.38
N LYS A 44 19.60 23.76 -18.77
CA LYS A 44 20.09 23.55 -17.40
C LYS A 44 18.89 23.65 -16.46
N VAL A 45 18.43 22.51 -15.96
CA VAL A 45 17.36 22.42 -14.96
C VAL A 45 17.73 23.32 -13.78
N SER A 46 16.86 24.27 -13.42
CA SER A 46 17.09 25.15 -12.27
C SER A 46 17.25 24.33 -10.98
N HIS A 47 18.11 24.79 -10.06
CA HIS A 47 18.29 24.14 -8.76
C HIS A 47 16.98 23.93 -7.99
N LYS A 48 16.04 24.88 -8.08
CA LYS A 48 14.70 24.73 -7.50
C LYS A 48 13.93 23.57 -8.12
N LEU A 49 13.88 23.51 -9.45
CA LEU A 49 13.19 22.44 -10.17
C LEU A 49 13.82 21.08 -9.90
N MET A 50 15.15 21.00 -9.83
CA MET A 50 15.87 19.78 -9.45
C MET A 50 15.46 19.28 -8.07
N PHE A 51 15.43 20.19 -7.08
CA PHE A 51 15.00 19.85 -5.73
C PHE A 51 13.55 19.33 -5.70
N GLU A 52 12.63 19.99 -6.40
CA GLU A 52 11.22 19.57 -6.49
C GLU A 52 11.08 18.17 -7.11
N ILE A 53 11.85 17.86 -8.17
CA ILE A 53 11.84 16.52 -8.80
C ILE A 53 12.33 15.46 -7.83
N ILE A 54 13.44 15.70 -7.14
CA ILE A 54 14.01 14.75 -6.17
C ILE A 54 13.03 14.54 -5.01
N LEU A 55 12.48 15.62 -4.45
CA LEU A 55 11.53 15.55 -3.35
C LEU A 55 10.25 14.80 -3.75
N HIS A 56 9.71 15.06 -4.94
CA HIS A 56 8.59 14.32 -5.50
C HIS A 56 8.89 12.81 -5.55
N GLY A 57 10.07 12.44 -6.07
CA GLY A 57 10.52 11.05 -6.12
C GLY A 57 10.62 10.40 -4.74
N ILE A 58 11.21 11.08 -3.75
CA ILE A 58 11.36 10.57 -2.38
C ILE A 58 9.99 10.38 -1.71
N ILE A 59 9.08 11.36 -1.84
CA ILE A 59 7.74 11.29 -1.25
C ILE A 59 6.94 10.13 -1.85
N LEU A 60 6.97 9.97 -3.18
CA LEU A 60 6.26 8.89 -3.86
C LEU A 60 6.87 7.51 -3.60
N TRP A 61 8.20 7.42 -3.44
CA TRP A 61 8.85 6.20 -2.97
C TRP A 61 8.43 5.86 -1.54
N ALA A 62 8.52 6.81 -0.60
CA ALA A 62 8.14 6.59 0.79
C ALA A 62 6.68 6.11 0.90
N SER A 63 5.80 6.62 0.05
CA SER A 63 4.42 6.17 -0.05
C SER A 63 4.29 4.77 -0.70
N MET A 64 4.59 4.67 -1.99
CA MET A 64 4.24 3.50 -2.81
C MET A 64 5.27 2.38 -2.74
N GLY A 65 6.54 2.73 -2.58
CA GLY A 65 7.66 1.79 -2.45
C GLY A 65 7.79 1.22 -1.04
N PHE A 66 7.44 1.99 -0.01
CA PHE A 66 7.67 1.60 1.38
C PHE A 66 6.39 1.41 2.21
N LEU A 67 5.59 2.47 2.45
CA LEU A 67 4.44 2.40 3.36
C LEU A 67 3.36 1.41 2.89
N VAL A 68 3.05 1.40 1.59
CA VAL A 68 2.07 0.47 1.02
C VAL A 68 2.49 -0.99 1.27
N PRO A 69 3.69 -1.44 0.85
CA PRO A 69 4.15 -2.80 1.14
C PRO A 69 4.19 -3.15 2.63
N VAL A 70 4.67 -2.25 3.49
CA VAL A 70 4.70 -2.47 4.95
C VAL A 70 3.29 -2.72 5.48
N GLY A 71 2.30 -1.92 5.07
CA GLY A 71 0.91 -2.11 5.47
C GLY A 71 0.32 -3.43 4.99
N ILE A 72 0.67 -3.86 3.78
CA ILE A 72 0.21 -5.16 3.22
C ILE A 72 0.84 -6.32 3.96
N LEU A 73 2.16 -6.27 4.21
CA LEU A 73 2.87 -7.30 4.97
C LEU A 73 2.31 -7.40 6.39
N ALA A 74 2.00 -6.27 7.03
CA ALA A 74 1.44 -6.26 8.39
C ALA A 74 0.09 -6.99 8.48
N ILE A 75 -0.89 -6.65 7.63
CA ILE A 75 -2.20 -7.33 7.69
C ILE A 75 -2.10 -8.81 7.29
N ARG A 76 -1.19 -9.16 6.39
CA ARG A 76 -0.96 -10.56 5.98
C ARG A 76 -0.43 -11.44 7.12
N MET A 77 0.35 -10.87 8.05
CA MET A 77 0.82 -11.60 9.24
C MET A 77 -0.30 -11.98 10.22
N SER A 78 -1.52 -11.50 10.01
CA SER A 78 -2.66 -11.92 10.81
C SER A 78 -3.05 -13.36 10.46
N ASN A 79 -2.91 -14.27 11.42
CA ASN A 79 -3.42 -15.64 11.30
C ASN A 79 -4.95 -15.66 11.27
N LYS A 80 -5.53 -16.54 10.45
CA LYS A 80 -6.99 -16.76 10.38
C LYS A 80 -7.57 -17.25 11.71
N GLU A 81 -6.79 -18.00 12.48
CA GLU A 81 -7.20 -18.55 13.78
C GLU A 81 -7.31 -17.47 14.88
N GLU A 82 -6.70 -16.30 14.68
CA GLU A 82 -6.71 -15.17 15.62
C GLU A 82 -7.50 -13.97 15.10
N GLU A 83 -8.43 -14.16 14.15
CA GLU A 83 -9.22 -13.06 13.54
C GLU A 83 -10.02 -12.19 14.54
N CYS A 84 -10.10 -12.62 15.81
CA CYS A 84 -10.73 -11.89 16.91
C CYS A 84 -9.75 -11.46 18.03
N GLY A 85 -8.44 -11.70 17.88
CA GLY A 85 -7.43 -11.37 18.89
C GLY A 85 -6.91 -9.93 18.80
N THR A 86 -6.34 -9.43 19.90
CA THR A 86 -5.68 -8.11 19.99
C THR A 86 -4.61 -7.93 18.90
N ARG A 87 -3.88 -9.00 18.56
CA ARG A 87 -2.85 -8.98 17.50
C ARG A 87 -3.42 -8.66 16.12
N HIS A 88 -4.52 -9.31 15.72
CA HIS A 88 -5.20 -9.00 14.44
C HIS A 88 -5.63 -7.53 14.39
N GLN A 89 -6.17 -7.01 15.49
CA GLN A 89 -6.60 -5.62 15.58
C GLN A 89 -5.43 -4.64 15.43
N VAL A 90 -4.30 -4.90 16.09
CA VAL A 90 -3.08 -4.10 15.95
C VAL A 90 -2.56 -4.13 14.51
N LEU A 91 -2.43 -5.32 13.90
CA LEU A 91 -1.97 -5.46 12.51
C LEU A 91 -2.91 -4.78 11.51
N PHE A 92 -4.23 -4.82 11.76
CA PHE A 92 -5.20 -4.08 10.99
C PHE A 92 -5.04 -2.55 11.14
N TYR A 93 -4.75 -2.06 12.34
CA TYR A 93 -4.46 -0.64 12.54
C TYR A 93 -3.16 -0.21 11.85
N VAL A 94 -2.09 -1.00 11.94
CA VAL A 94 -0.83 -0.74 11.23
C VAL A 94 -1.08 -0.66 9.72
N HIS A 95 -1.85 -1.60 9.17
CA HIS A 95 -2.28 -1.55 7.78
C HIS A 95 -3.07 -0.28 7.46
N ALA A 96 -4.14 0.02 8.21
CA ALA A 96 -4.99 1.18 7.94
C ALA A 96 -4.21 2.50 8.01
N VAL A 97 -3.41 2.70 9.05
CA VAL A 97 -2.63 3.93 9.26
C VAL A 97 -1.57 4.10 8.16
N SER A 98 -0.85 3.04 7.81
CA SER A 98 0.13 3.09 6.70
C SER A 98 -0.52 3.42 5.36
N GLN A 99 -1.70 2.85 5.06
CA GLN A 99 -2.44 3.18 3.83
C GLN A 99 -2.93 4.64 3.83
N ILE A 100 -3.43 5.15 4.96
CA ILE A 100 -3.86 6.56 5.06
C ILE A 100 -2.67 7.51 4.85
N LEU A 101 -1.54 7.23 5.50
CA LEU A 101 -0.33 8.05 5.32
C LEU A 101 0.19 7.99 3.89
N SER A 102 0.13 6.82 3.25
CA SER A 102 0.48 6.66 1.84
C SER A 102 -0.40 7.52 0.93
N VAL A 103 -1.72 7.51 1.10
CA VAL A 103 -2.66 8.33 0.31
C VAL A 103 -2.38 9.82 0.49
N LEU A 104 -2.06 10.27 1.70
CA LEU A 104 -1.67 11.65 1.97
C LEU A 104 -0.38 12.03 1.22
N LEU A 105 0.67 11.22 1.33
CA LEU A 105 1.94 11.46 0.64
C LEU A 105 1.79 11.45 -0.88
N VAL A 106 1.02 10.52 -1.43
CA VAL A 106 0.72 10.48 -2.87
C VAL A 106 -0.03 11.74 -3.31
N THR A 107 -0.97 12.23 -2.49
CA THR A 107 -1.68 13.48 -2.77
C THR A 107 -0.77 14.68 -2.74
N ILE A 108 0.15 14.76 -1.76
CA ILE A 108 1.18 15.81 -1.71
C ILE A 108 2.06 15.74 -2.96
N GLY A 109 2.55 14.55 -3.34
CA GLY A 109 3.37 14.35 -4.52
C GLY A 109 2.65 14.72 -5.82
N ALA A 110 1.35 14.41 -5.94
CA ALA A 110 0.53 14.80 -7.08
C ALA A 110 0.33 16.32 -7.15
N ILE A 111 0.02 16.98 -6.03
CA ILE A 111 -0.10 18.44 -5.97
C ILE A 111 1.21 19.13 -6.36
N MET A 112 2.34 18.64 -5.84
CA MET A 112 3.66 19.14 -6.23
C MET A 112 3.89 19.00 -7.74
N SER A 113 3.57 17.84 -8.30
CA SER A 113 3.70 17.59 -9.74
C SER A 113 2.87 18.57 -10.58
N ILE A 114 1.61 18.79 -10.19
CA ILE A 114 0.69 19.70 -10.88
C ILE A 114 1.20 21.15 -10.82
N LYS A 115 1.70 21.59 -9.65
CA LYS A 115 2.12 22.98 -9.43
C LYS A 115 3.49 23.31 -10.03
N ASN A 116 4.43 22.37 -9.97
CA ASN A 116 5.84 22.66 -10.19
C ASN A 116 6.39 22.09 -11.51
N PHE A 117 5.70 21.13 -12.15
CA PHE A 117 6.19 20.47 -13.35
C PHE A 117 5.34 20.77 -14.58
N ASN A 118 5.97 20.65 -15.76
CA ASN A 118 5.26 20.70 -17.03
C ASN A 118 4.54 19.36 -17.27
N ASN A 119 3.21 19.36 -17.16
CA ASN A 119 2.35 18.19 -17.29
C ASN A 119 1.81 18.06 -18.72
N SER A 120 2.71 17.91 -19.70
CA SER A 120 2.33 17.67 -21.10
C SER A 120 1.86 16.23 -21.37
N PHE A 121 2.02 15.32 -20.40
CA PHE A 121 1.63 13.90 -20.48
C PHE A 121 2.22 13.14 -21.68
N ASN A 122 3.37 13.61 -22.17
CA ASN A 122 4.05 13.02 -23.33
C ASN A 122 4.94 11.83 -22.97
N ASN A 123 5.20 11.60 -21.68
CA ASN A 123 5.96 10.44 -21.20
C ASN A 123 5.07 9.43 -20.48
N HIS A 124 5.53 8.17 -20.46
CA HIS A 124 4.79 7.06 -19.86
C HIS A 124 4.60 7.24 -18.35
N HIS A 125 5.60 7.78 -17.65
CA HIS A 125 5.56 8.02 -16.20
C HIS A 125 4.40 8.94 -15.80
N GLN A 126 4.19 10.07 -16.48
CA GLN A 126 3.11 11.02 -16.17
C GLN A 126 1.72 10.40 -16.39
N ARG A 127 1.53 9.69 -17.52
CA ARG A 127 0.26 9.03 -17.86
C ARG A 127 -0.06 7.92 -16.86
N LEU A 128 0.94 7.09 -16.54
CA LEU A 128 0.82 6.03 -15.56
C LEU A 128 0.57 6.60 -14.15
N GLY A 129 1.27 7.67 -13.78
CA GLY A 129 1.15 8.34 -12.48
C GLY A 129 -0.27 8.87 -12.21
N VAL A 130 -0.91 9.51 -13.19
CA VAL A 130 -2.30 9.99 -13.04
C VAL A 130 -3.29 8.83 -12.96
N ALA A 131 -3.13 7.80 -13.79
CA ALA A 131 -3.97 6.60 -13.71
C ALA A 131 -3.83 5.90 -12.35
N LEU A 132 -2.59 5.77 -11.87
CA LEU A 132 -2.28 5.21 -10.56
C LEU A 132 -2.87 6.05 -9.43
N TYR A 133 -2.83 7.39 -9.51
CA TYR A 133 -3.46 8.28 -8.53
C TYR A 133 -4.96 7.99 -8.38
N GLY A 134 -5.67 7.84 -9.50
CA GLY A 134 -7.09 7.44 -9.49
C GLY A 134 -7.31 6.06 -8.86
N ILE A 135 -6.47 5.07 -9.19
CA ILE A 135 -6.53 3.72 -8.62
C ILE A 135 -6.29 3.74 -7.10
N ILE A 136 -5.36 4.56 -6.61
CA ILE A 136 -5.07 4.69 -5.17
C ILE A 136 -6.30 5.21 -4.42
N TRP A 137 -6.96 6.25 -4.94
CA TRP A 137 -8.20 6.74 -4.34
C TRP A 137 -9.33 5.73 -4.40
N LEU A 138 -9.47 4.99 -5.51
CA LEU A 138 -10.44 3.90 -5.61
C LEU A 138 -10.14 2.79 -4.59
N GLN A 139 -8.87 2.44 -4.39
CA GLN A 139 -8.44 1.47 -3.37
C GLN A 139 -8.76 1.97 -1.96
N ALA A 140 -8.54 3.25 -1.66
CA ALA A 140 -8.89 3.85 -0.39
C ALA A 140 -10.42 3.84 -0.15
N LEU A 141 -11.21 4.19 -1.17
CA LEU A 141 -12.67 4.17 -1.11
C LEU A 141 -13.21 2.75 -0.91
N THR A 142 -12.69 1.76 -1.65
CA THR A 142 -13.08 0.36 -1.42
C THR A 142 -12.72 -0.09 -0.01
N GLY A 143 -11.56 0.32 0.52
CA GLY A 143 -11.16 0.09 1.91
C GLY A 143 -12.12 0.70 2.94
N ALA A 144 -12.61 1.92 2.68
CA ALA A 144 -13.59 2.60 3.54
C ALA A 144 -14.99 1.94 3.47
N LEU A 145 -15.40 1.47 2.30
CA LEU A 145 -16.68 0.78 2.06
C LEU A 145 -16.63 -0.72 2.45
N ARG A 146 -15.75 -1.06 3.38
CA ARG A 146 -15.56 -2.42 3.89
C ARG A 146 -16.89 -3.03 4.36
N SER A 147 -17.30 -4.10 3.69
CA SER A 147 -18.56 -4.80 3.99
C SER A 147 -18.53 -5.53 5.34
N CYS A 148 -19.71 -5.64 5.99
CA CYS A 148 -19.91 -6.35 7.25
C CYS A 148 -19.54 -7.84 7.16
N ARG A 149 -19.02 -8.38 8.28
CA ARG A 149 -18.65 -9.80 8.41
C ARG A 149 -19.88 -10.70 8.20
N GLY A 150 -19.67 -11.89 7.62
CA GLY A 150 -20.71 -12.92 7.42
C GLY A 150 -21.58 -12.78 6.16
N SER A 151 -21.47 -11.69 5.40
CA SER A 151 -22.23 -11.49 4.15
C SER A 151 -21.52 -12.06 2.93
N LYS A 152 -22.26 -12.55 1.91
CA LYS A 152 -21.66 -12.92 0.60
C LYS A 152 -20.90 -11.74 -0.03
N ARG A 153 -21.39 -10.52 0.19
CA ARG A 153 -20.75 -9.25 -0.22
C ARG A 153 -19.34 -9.08 0.37
N ARG A 154 -19.06 -9.63 1.55
CA ARG A 154 -17.72 -9.59 2.19
C ARG A 154 -16.65 -10.28 1.36
N SER A 155 -16.98 -11.44 0.79
CA SER A 155 -16.04 -12.22 -0.02
C SER A 155 -15.75 -11.51 -1.34
N ALA A 156 -16.80 -11.03 -2.03
CA ALA A 156 -16.64 -10.23 -3.24
C ALA A 156 -15.83 -8.95 -3.00
N TRP A 157 -16.13 -8.22 -1.92
CA TRP A 157 -15.35 -7.05 -1.50
C TRP A 157 -13.88 -7.40 -1.26
N PHE A 158 -13.60 -8.51 -0.54
CA PHE A 158 -12.24 -8.93 -0.26
C PHE A 158 -11.46 -9.23 -1.54
N ILE A 159 -12.05 -9.98 -2.47
CA ILE A 159 -11.42 -10.29 -3.77
C ILE A 159 -11.16 -9.00 -4.55
N ALA A 160 -12.15 -8.11 -4.64
CA ALA A 160 -12.00 -6.85 -5.37
C ALA A 160 -10.92 -5.96 -4.76
N HIS A 161 -10.95 -5.75 -3.44
CA HIS A 161 -9.97 -4.93 -2.71
C HIS A 161 -8.56 -5.53 -2.77
N TRP A 162 -8.45 -6.86 -2.74
CA TRP A 162 -7.18 -7.56 -2.87
C TRP A 162 -6.60 -7.46 -4.29
N LEU A 163 -7.41 -7.68 -5.33
CA LEU A 163 -6.99 -7.54 -6.73
C LEU A 163 -6.57 -6.10 -7.06
N LEU A 164 -7.39 -5.13 -6.65
CA LEU A 164 -7.13 -3.71 -6.89
C LEU A 164 -5.86 -3.26 -6.15
N GLY A 165 -5.67 -3.65 -4.90
CA GLY A 165 -4.45 -3.38 -4.15
C GLY A 165 -3.22 -4.03 -4.77
N THR A 166 -3.34 -5.26 -5.29
CA THR A 166 -2.23 -5.94 -5.99
C THR A 166 -1.85 -5.19 -7.27
N ALA A 167 -2.83 -4.81 -8.09
CA ALA A 167 -2.60 -4.04 -9.31
C ALA A 167 -1.94 -2.68 -8.99
N MET A 168 -2.42 -2.00 -7.95
CA MET A 168 -1.86 -0.74 -7.44
C MET A 168 -0.37 -0.88 -7.06
N CYS A 169 0.02 -1.95 -6.35
CA CYS A 169 1.42 -2.19 -6.01
C CYS A 169 2.31 -2.39 -7.23
N ILE A 170 1.86 -3.21 -8.19
CA ILE A 170 2.61 -3.47 -9.44
C ILE A 170 2.80 -2.18 -10.21
N LEU A 171 1.72 -1.41 -10.42
CA LEU A 171 1.77 -0.13 -11.13
C LEU A 171 2.61 0.90 -10.36
N GLY A 172 2.58 0.90 -9.03
CA GLY A 172 3.44 1.74 -8.19
C GLY A 172 4.93 1.49 -8.43
N VAL A 173 5.34 0.21 -8.44
CA VAL A 173 6.74 -0.16 -8.74
C VAL A 173 7.13 0.28 -10.15
N ILE A 174 6.32 -0.01 -11.16
CA ILE A 174 6.57 0.41 -12.55
C ILE A 174 6.68 1.95 -12.62
N ASN A 175 5.81 2.67 -11.91
CA ASN A 175 5.82 4.12 -11.90
C ASN A 175 7.09 4.72 -11.25
N ILE A 176 7.64 4.08 -10.22
CA ILE A 176 8.91 4.49 -9.61
C ILE A 176 10.08 4.30 -10.60
N TYR A 177 10.19 3.14 -11.24
CA TYR A 177 11.28 2.88 -12.20
C TYR A 177 11.19 3.78 -13.44
N THR A 178 9.98 4.00 -13.98
CA THR A 178 9.79 4.92 -15.09
C THR A 178 10.04 6.38 -14.68
N GLY A 179 9.77 6.74 -13.42
CA GLY A 179 10.13 8.04 -12.84
C GLY A 179 11.65 8.25 -12.73
N LEU A 180 12.41 7.21 -12.38
CA LEU A 180 13.88 7.28 -12.43
C LEU A 180 14.40 7.46 -13.86
N GLY A 181 13.78 6.78 -14.84
CA GLY A 181 14.09 7.01 -16.26
C GLY A 181 13.85 8.47 -16.65
N ALA A 182 12.68 9.01 -16.31
CA ALA A 182 12.33 10.41 -16.58
C ALA A 182 13.26 11.41 -15.88
N LEU A 183 13.71 11.10 -14.65
CA LEU A 183 14.72 11.90 -13.94
C LEU A 183 16.05 11.91 -14.71
N HIS A 184 16.53 10.75 -15.16
CA HIS A 184 17.76 10.66 -15.94
C HIS A 184 17.66 11.45 -17.25
N GLU A 185 16.57 11.30 -18.00
CA GLU A 185 16.33 12.05 -19.25
C GLU A 185 16.28 13.56 -19.02
N LYS A 186 15.63 14.01 -17.92
CA LYS A 186 15.48 15.43 -17.60
C LYS A 186 16.75 16.11 -17.10
N THR A 187 17.60 15.38 -16.39
CA THR A 187 18.68 15.98 -15.58
C THR A 187 20.07 15.48 -15.96
N SER A 188 20.14 14.43 -16.78
CA SER A 188 21.35 13.65 -17.08
C SER A 188 22.07 13.09 -15.85
N ALA A 189 21.45 13.15 -14.66
CA ALA A 189 22.00 12.60 -13.43
C ALA A 189 21.94 11.08 -13.43
N SER A 190 22.98 10.42 -12.92
CA SER A 190 23.00 8.96 -12.80
C SER A 190 21.98 8.48 -11.79
N THR A 191 21.08 7.59 -12.22
CA THR A 191 20.06 6.96 -11.36
C THR A 191 20.43 5.54 -10.95
N LYS A 192 21.66 5.09 -11.27
CA LYS A 192 22.13 3.72 -11.02
C LYS A 192 22.08 3.33 -9.55
N LEU A 193 22.56 4.19 -8.66
CA LEU A 193 22.56 3.92 -7.22
C LEU A 193 21.14 3.77 -6.66
N TRP A 194 20.24 4.71 -7.01
CA TRP A 194 18.83 4.64 -6.64
C TRP A 194 18.17 3.35 -7.14
N THR A 195 18.45 2.98 -8.39
CA THR A 195 17.94 1.74 -9.00
C THR A 195 18.39 0.50 -8.23
N ILE A 196 19.68 0.42 -7.84
CA ILE A 196 20.22 -0.71 -7.06
C ILE A 196 19.54 -0.80 -5.70
N ILE A 197 19.44 0.32 -4.97
CA ILE A 197 18.84 0.36 -3.63
C ILE A 197 17.37 -0.06 -3.69
N LEU A 198 16.59 0.50 -4.61
CA LEU A 198 15.17 0.15 -4.78
C LEU A 198 14.95 -1.31 -5.17
N THR A 199 15.82 -1.84 -6.04
CA THR A 199 15.74 -3.24 -6.45
C THR A 199 16.05 -4.16 -5.27
N ALA A 200 17.05 -3.83 -4.47
CA ALA A 200 17.38 -4.58 -3.25
C ALA A 200 16.23 -4.54 -2.23
N GLU A 201 15.62 -3.37 -2.03
CA GLU A 201 14.44 -3.20 -1.17
C GLU A 201 13.26 -4.06 -1.65
N ILE A 202 12.92 -4.00 -2.94
CA ILE A 202 11.82 -4.79 -3.52
C ILE A 202 12.10 -6.29 -3.38
N CYS A 203 13.33 -6.73 -3.64
CA CYS A 203 13.73 -8.12 -3.43
C CYS A 203 13.56 -8.54 -1.95
N LEU A 204 13.92 -7.68 -1.01
CA LEU A 204 13.73 -7.93 0.42
C LEU A 204 12.24 -8.03 0.79
N ILE A 205 11.41 -7.12 0.29
CA ILE A 205 9.94 -7.14 0.50
C ILE A 205 9.34 -8.44 -0.05
N ILE A 206 9.72 -8.84 -1.27
CA ILE A 206 9.25 -10.09 -1.89
C ILE A 206 9.73 -11.30 -1.07
N PHE A 207 10.98 -11.31 -0.63
CA PHE A 207 11.50 -12.36 0.23
C PHE A 207 10.68 -12.49 1.52
N ILE A 208 10.43 -11.38 2.22
CA ILE A 208 9.60 -11.37 3.44
C ILE A 208 8.18 -11.86 3.12
N TYR A 209 7.58 -11.39 2.03
CA TYR A 209 6.24 -11.81 1.58
C TYR A 209 6.16 -13.33 1.39
N LEU A 210 7.12 -13.92 0.68
CA LEU A 210 7.17 -15.37 0.45
C LEU A 210 7.48 -16.15 1.72
N PHE A 211 8.33 -15.59 2.60
CA PHE A 211 8.69 -16.21 3.87
C PHE A 211 7.51 -16.30 4.83
N GLN A 212 6.62 -15.29 4.86
CA GLN A 212 5.41 -15.30 5.68
C GLN A 212 4.54 -16.54 5.43
N ASP A 213 4.42 -16.98 4.18
CA ASP A 213 3.61 -18.16 3.82
C ASP A 213 4.23 -19.47 4.34
N LYS A 214 5.56 -19.54 4.48
CA LYS A 214 6.27 -20.72 5.01
C LYS A 214 6.38 -20.71 6.53
N TRP A 215 6.22 -19.56 7.17
CA TRP A 215 6.41 -19.39 8.61
C TRP A 215 5.45 -20.25 9.44
N SER A 216 4.17 -20.30 9.07
CA SER A 216 3.15 -21.13 9.75
C SER A 216 3.47 -22.63 9.63
N TYR A 217 3.95 -23.07 8.47
CA TYR A 217 4.41 -24.44 8.27
C TYR A 217 5.59 -24.79 9.18
N LEU A 218 6.60 -23.92 9.27
CA LEU A 218 7.75 -24.13 10.15
C LEU A 218 7.36 -24.14 11.64
N GLN A 219 6.39 -23.33 12.05
CA GLN A 219 5.84 -23.37 13.41
C GLN A 219 5.12 -24.69 13.69
N SER A 220 4.34 -25.19 12.73
CA SER A 220 3.62 -26.46 12.88
C SER A 220 4.55 -27.68 13.04
N GLN A 221 5.78 -27.63 12.50
CA GLN A 221 6.78 -28.69 12.67
C GLN A 221 7.53 -28.63 14.01
N LYS A 222 7.60 -27.45 14.65
CA LYS A 222 8.26 -27.28 15.96
C LYS A 222 7.40 -27.75 17.13
N GLN A 223 6.09 -27.91 16.94
CA GLN A 223 5.21 -28.58 17.91
C GLN A 223 5.47 -30.09 17.81
N PRO A 224 6.14 -30.72 18.79
CA PRO A 224 6.32 -32.16 18.77
C PRO A 224 4.95 -32.82 18.80
N SER A 225 4.83 -33.96 18.13
CA SER A 225 3.67 -34.85 18.06
C SER A 225 3.24 -35.44 19.42
N PHE A 226 3.08 -34.61 20.46
CA PHE A 226 2.69 -35.02 21.80
C PHE A 226 1.16 -35.09 21.98
N VAL A 227 0.39 -34.57 21.01
CA VAL A 227 -1.06 -34.77 20.93
C VAL A 227 -1.37 -35.81 19.83
N ARG A 228 -0.74 -36.99 19.91
CA ARG A 228 -1.37 -38.18 19.34
C ARG A 228 -2.59 -38.44 20.21
N ARG A 229 -3.78 -38.09 19.69
CA ARG A 229 -5.07 -38.39 20.31
C ARG A 229 -5.02 -39.80 20.89
N GLU A 230 -5.36 -39.94 22.17
CA GLU A 230 -5.71 -41.24 22.72
C GLU A 230 -6.69 -41.92 21.75
N PRO A 231 -6.50 -43.20 21.40
CA PRO A 231 -7.50 -43.92 20.64
C PRO A 231 -8.78 -43.93 21.47
N VAL A 232 -9.85 -43.38 20.89
CA VAL A 232 -11.20 -43.41 21.47
C VAL A 232 -11.52 -44.86 21.80
N ARG A 233 -11.56 -45.19 23.10
CA ARG A 233 -12.01 -46.51 23.55
C ARG A 233 -13.47 -46.69 23.15
N PRO A 234 -13.84 -47.77 22.44
CA PRO A 234 -15.24 -48.02 22.15
C PRO A 234 -16.01 -48.21 23.46
N TYR A 235 -17.11 -47.49 23.62
CA TYR A 235 -18.02 -47.64 24.76
C TYR A 235 -18.52 -49.10 24.84
N PRO A 236 -18.59 -49.71 26.04
CA PRO A 236 -19.19 -51.03 26.17
C PRO A 236 -20.70 -50.92 25.95
N PHE A 237 -21.20 -51.71 25.00
CA PHE A 237 -22.61 -51.87 24.69
C PHE A 237 -23.31 -52.52 25.90
N ARG A 238 -24.14 -51.76 26.62
CA ARG A 238 -24.95 -52.26 27.73
C ARG A 238 -26.23 -52.88 27.18
N THR A 239 -26.30 -54.19 27.06
CA THR A 239 -27.56 -54.91 26.79
C THR A 239 -28.49 -54.78 27.99
N ARG A 240 -29.67 -54.16 27.79
CA ARG A 240 -30.77 -54.23 28.76
C ARG A 240 -31.42 -55.60 28.64
N GLU A 241 -31.23 -56.48 29.61
CA GLU A 241 -32.14 -57.60 29.84
C GLU A 241 -33.48 -57.05 30.35
N TYR A 242 -34.55 -57.35 29.62
CA TYR A 242 -35.93 -57.10 30.08
C TYR A 242 -36.33 -58.28 30.96
N GLY A 243 -36.33 -58.06 32.27
CA GLY A 243 -36.84 -59.00 33.26
C GLY A 243 -38.33 -59.26 33.03
N ARG A 244 -38.66 -60.54 32.78
CA ARG A 244 -40.02 -61.05 32.68
C ARG A 244 -40.58 -61.21 34.10
N GLY A 245 -41.32 -60.22 34.58
CA GLY A 245 -42.09 -60.31 35.81
C GLY A 245 -43.49 -60.83 35.52
N ILE A 246 -43.76 -62.09 35.84
CA ILE A 246 -45.12 -62.61 36.06
C ILE A 246 -45.09 -63.21 37.45
N ASN A 247 -45.90 -62.69 38.37
CA ASN A 247 -46.25 -63.36 39.62
C ASN A 247 -47.52 -62.73 40.21
N TYR A 248 -48.53 -63.61 40.28
CA TYR A 248 -49.81 -63.59 41.03
C TYR A 248 -50.87 -62.57 40.61
#